data_AF-A0A2P4SRW4-F1
#
_entry.id   AF-A0A2P4SRW4-F1
#
_cell.length_a   1.000
_cell.length_b   1.000
_cell.length_c   1.000
_cell.angle_alpha   90.00
_cell.angle_beta   90.00
_cell.angle_gamma   90.00
#
_symmetry.space_group_name_H-M   'P 1'
#
loop_
_entity.id
_entity.type
_entity.pdbx_description
1 polymer ?
#
loop_
_entity_poly.entity_id
_entity_poly.type
_entity_poly.pdbx_seq_one_letter_code
_entity_poly.pdbx_strand_id
1 'polypeptide(L)'
;MQGGDHASTDLVAFSPCLTVTSPCKILKCNSEFWAATSGSHHLGVEETPEFCTALRAYAHCTRRTARTCRGDLAYHSAVHGIDDLMVQHNCSKDGPTSQPRLRTLPPGDSQERSDSPEICHYEKSFHKHSAAPNYTHCGLFGDPHLRTFTDTFQTCKVQGAWPLIDNNYLNVQVTNTPVLPGSSATATSKVSLGHSS
;
A
#
# COMPACT_ATOMS: atom_id res chain seq x y z
N MET A 1 -15.12 -48.31 -40.96
CA MET A 1 -15.49 -46.91 -40.66
C MET A 1 -15.03 -46.62 -39.24
N GLN A 2 -13.85 -46.04 -39.10
CA GLN A 2 -13.28 -45.64 -37.81
C GLN A 2 -13.77 -44.21 -37.54
N GLY A 3 -14.68 -44.03 -36.59
CA GLY A 3 -15.13 -42.71 -36.14
C GLY A 3 -14.12 -42.16 -35.13
N GLY A 4 -13.60 -40.97 -35.40
CA GLY A 4 -12.58 -40.30 -34.59
C GLY A 4 -13.19 -39.47 -33.46
N ASP A 5 -12.67 -39.64 -32.26
CA ASP A 5 -12.90 -38.76 -31.13
C ASP A 5 -12.00 -37.52 -31.24
N HIS A 6 -12.62 -36.35 -31.40
CA HIS A 6 -11.96 -35.05 -31.29
C HIS A 6 -11.66 -34.76 -29.82
N ALA A 7 -10.39 -34.90 -29.41
CA ALA A 7 -9.89 -34.31 -28.17
C ALA A 7 -9.63 -32.82 -28.43
N SER A 8 -10.51 -31.95 -27.94
CA SER A 8 -10.30 -30.51 -27.90
C SER A 8 -9.33 -30.20 -26.75
N THR A 9 -8.07 -29.94 -27.07
CA THR A 9 -7.07 -29.45 -26.14
C THR A 9 -7.21 -27.94 -26.00
N ASP A 10 -7.94 -27.49 -24.98
CA ASP A 10 -7.93 -26.09 -24.55
C ASP A 10 -6.56 -25.75 -23.96
N LEU A 11 -5.76 -25.01 -24.74
CA LEU A 11 -4.51 -24.40 -24.31
C LEU A 11 -4.83 -23.20 -23.39
N VAL A 12 -4.82 -23.44 -22.07
CA VAL A 12 -4.80 -22.35 -21.08
C VAL A 12 -3.45 -21.65 -21.15
N ALA A 13 -3.41 -20.49 -21.77
CA ALA A 13 -2.25 -19.61 -21.78
C ALA A 13 -2.02 -19.02 -20.37
N PHE A 14 -1.12 -19.61 -19.60
CA PHE A 14 -0.57 -18.99 -18.40
C PHE A 14 0.32 -17.82 -18.83
N SER A 15 -0.23 -16.61 -18.85
CA SER A 15 0.57 -15.39 -19.01
C SER A 15 1.45 -15.20 -17.77
N PRO A 16 2.79 -15.30 -17.86
CA PRO A 16 3.65 -15.06 -16.72
C PRO A 16 3.57 -13.56 -16.38
N CYS A 17 3.01 -13.25 -15.22
CA CYS A 17 3.19 -11.93 -14.61
C CYS A 17 4.70 -11.79 -14.34
N LEU A 18 5.40 -11.00 -15.16
CA LEU A 18 6.78 -10.63 -14.89
C LEU A 18 6.81 -9.84 -13.58
N THR A 19 7.15 -10.53 -12.49
CA THR A 19 7.38 -9.88 -11.20
C THR A 19 8.67 -9.08 -11.34
N VAL A 20 8.55 -7.77 -11.54
CA VAL A 20 9.68 -6.84 -11.38
C VAL A 20 10.00 -6.82 -9.89
N THR A 21 10.86 -7.73 -9.44
CA THR A 21 11.35 -7.76 -8.07
C THR A 21 12.44 -6.71 -7.95
N SER A 22 12.15 -5.64 -7.21
CA SER A 22 13.23 -4.75 -6.77
C SER A 22 13.96 -5.43 -5.61
N PRO A 23 15.31 -5.43 -5.59
CA PRO A 23 16.06 -6.08 -4.52
C PRO A 23 15.84 -5.35 -3.18
N CYS A 24 15.96 -6.10 -2.08
CA CYS A 24 15.98 -5.52 -0.74
C CYS A 24 17.13 -4.49 -0.62
N LYS A 25 16.84 -3.32 -0.06
CA LYS A 25 17.81 -2.21 0.07
C LYS A 25 18.36 -2.05 1.48
N ILE A 26 18.29 -3.07 2.33
CA ILE A 26 18.73 -2.98 3.73
C ILE A 26 20.19 -2.56 3.87
N LEU A 27 21.10 -3.12 3.07
CA LEU A 27 22.52 -2.76 3.13
C LEU A 27 22.77 -1.28 2.87
N LYS A 28 21.95 -0.66 2.01
CA LYS A 28 21.99 0.79 1.78
C LYS A 28 21.56 1.54 3.03
N CYS A 29 20.44 1.17 3.65
CA CYS A 29 19.99 1.77 4.90
C CYS A 29 21.06 1.67 6.01
N ASN A 30 21.71 0.51 6.13
CA ASN A 30 22.79 0.30 7.10
C ASN A 30 23.96 1.26 6.82
N SER A 31 24.41 1.35 5.56
CA SER A 31 25.53 2.21 5.18
C SER A 31 25.26 3.69 5.45
N GLU A 32 24.04 4.16 5.21
CA GLU A 32 23.63 5.55 5.46
C GLU A 32 23.59 5.85 6.96
N PHE A 33 23.11 4.92 7.78
CA PHE A 33 23.12 5.04 9.24
C PHE A 33 24.55 5.08 9.80
N TRP A 34 25.43 4.18 9.35
CA TRP A 34 26.84 4.17 9.76
C TRP A 34 27.56 5.45 9.34
N ALA A 35 27.30 5.97 8.13
CA ALA A 35 27.86 7.24 7.68
C ALA A 35 27.38 8.44 8.51
N ALA A 36 26.13 8.40 8.99
CA ALA A 36 25.56 9.46 9.84
C ALA A 36 26.05 9.40 11.30
N THR A 37 26.51 8.25 11.78
CA THR A 37 26.88 8.03 13.20
C THR A 37 28.37 7.87 13.45
N SER A 38 29.17 7.58 12.41
CA SER A 38 30.63 7.39 12.51
C SER A 38 31.41 8.63 12.97
N GLY A 39 30.78 9.81 13.00
CA GLY A 39 31.33 11.04 13.57
C GLY A 39 30.98 11.30 15.04
N SER A 40 30.05 10.55 15.64
CA SER A 40 29.48 10.80 16.99
C SER A 40 29.94 9.82 18.06
N HIS A 41 31.19 9.36 17.97
CA HIS A 41 31.79 8.49 18.98
C HIS A 41 32.44 9.32 20.10
N HIS A 42 31.71 10.22 20.80
CA HIS A 42 32.13 10.63 22.14
C HIS A 42 31.02 11.32 22.98
N LEU A 43 30.34 10.52 23.81
CA LEU A 43 29.64 10.86 25.06
C LEU A 43 29.51 12.37 25.37
N GLY A 44 28.53 13.03 24.75
CA GLY A 44 28.10 14.38 25.09
C GLY A 44 26.57 14.48 25.05
N VAL A 45 25.98 15.18 26.01
CA VAL A 45 24.52 15.41 26.11
C VAL A 45 23.97 16.08 24.83
N GLU A 46 24.80 16.83 24.11
CA GLU A 46 24.52 17.47 22.82
C GLU A 46 24.59 16.53 21.59
N GLU A 47 25.16 15.31 21.70
CA GLU A 47 25.21 14.34 20.58
C GLU A 47 23.98 13.42 20.51
N THR A 48 23.22 13.35 21.61
CA THR A 48 21.97 12.57 21.70
C THR A 48 20.90 12.99 20.66
N PRO A 49 20.64 14.29 20.37
CA PRO A 49 19.67 14.67 19.35
C PRO A 49 20.08 14.28 17.92
N GLU A 50 21.37 14.33 17.59
CA GLU A 50 21.88 13.95 16.25
C GLU A 50 21.84 12.43 16.05
N PHE A 51 22.20 11.66 17.09
CA PHE A 51 22.07 10.21 17.06
C PHE A 51 20.61 9.77 16.89
N CYS A 52 19.68 10.35 17.67
CA CYS A 52 18.25 10.07 17.52
C CYS A 52 17.72 10.48 16.14
N THR A 53 18.29 11.53 15.54
CA THR A 53 17.95 11.99 14.19
C THR A 53 18.41 10.98 13.12
N ALA A 54 19.63 10.46 13.23
CA ALA A 54 20.13 9.38 12.39
C ALA A 54 19.33 8.08 12.57
N LEU A 55 18.97 7.74 13.81
CA LEU A 55 18.22 6.53 14.14
C LEU A 55 16.77 6.58 13.61
N ARG A 56 16.12 7.75 13.70
CA ARG A 56 14.82 7.99 13.05
C ARG A 56 14.91 7.90 11.53
N ALA A 57 15.98 8.42 10.91
CA ALA A 57 16.20 8.28 9.47
C ALA A 57 16.39 6.80 9.06
N TYR A 58 17.13 6.03 9.85
CA TYR A 58 17.33 4.60 9.63
C TYR A 58 16.01 3.81 9.75
N ALA A 59 15.19 4.08 10.77
CA ALA A 59 13.84 3.53 10.93
C ALA A 59 12.94 3.82 9.73
N HIS A 60 13.05 5.02 9.15
CA HIS A 60 12.29 5.38 7.97
C HIS A 60 12.79 4.66 6.70
N CYS A 61 14.11 4.53 6.53
CA CYS A 61 14.70 3.80 5.41
C CYS A 61 14.27 2.33 5.40
N THR A 62 14.32 1.65 6.55
CA THR A 62 13.90 0.24 6.66
C THR A 62 12.41 0.08 6.32
N ARG A 63 11.52 0.93 6.86
CA ARG A 63 10.09 0.91 6.51
C ARG A 63 9.82 1.06 5.01
N ARG A 64 10.55 1.94 4.31
CA ARG A 64 10.39 2.14 2.85
C ARG A 64 10.75 0.90 2.03
N THR A 65 11.69 0.09 2.47
CA THR A 65 12.12 -1.13 1.78
C THR A 65 11.44 -2.41 2.29
N ALA A 66 10.53 -2.33 3.26
CA ALA A 66 9.93 -3.49 3.93
C ALA A 66 9.29 -4.52 2.97
N ARG A 67 8.64 -4.04 1.90
CA ARG A 67 7.96 -4.92 0.92
C ARG A 67 8.93 -5.84 0.19
N THR A 68 10.14 -5.36 -0.13
CA THR A 68 11.16 -6.14 -0.86
C THR A 68 12.07 -6.93 0.08
N CYS A 69 12.01 -6.68 1.38
CA CYS A 69 12.87 -7.29 2.40
C CYS A 69 12.16 -8.33 3.29
N ARG A 70 10.97 -8.81 2.91
CA ARG A 70 10.15 -9.71 3.76
C ARG A 70 10.89 -10.96 4.27
N GLY A 71 11.78 -11.53 3.45
CA GLY A 71 12.57 -12.72 3.78
C GLY A 71 14.04 -12.43 4.05
N ASP A 72 14.44 -11.18 4.23
CA ASP A 72 15.84 -10.80 4.45
C ASP A 72 16.15 -10.75 5.96
N LEU A 73 17.10 -11.57 6.41
CA LEU A 73 17.47 -11.65 7.83
C LEU A 73 18.11 -10.34 8.34
N ALA A 74 18.95 -9.69 7.52
CA ALA A 74 19.61 -8.45 7.93
C ALA A 74 18.58 -7.32 8.14
N TYR A 75 17.51 -7.32 7.35
CA TYR A 75 16.38 -6.41 7.54
C TYR A 75 15.69 -6.61 8.89
N HIS A 76 15.33 -7.85 9.24
CA HIS A 76 14.66 -8.13 10.51
C HIS A 76 15.56 -7.84 11.71
N SER A 77 16.85 -8.17 11.62
CA SER A 77 17.86 -7.82 12.64
C SER A 77 17.97 -6.30 12.80
N ALA A 78 17.98 -5.55 11.69
CA ALA A 78 18.05 -4.09 11.72
C ALA A 78 16.81 -3.46 12.35
N VAL A 79 15.60 -3.93 12.00
CA VAL A 79 14.35 -3.41 12.58
C VAL A 79 14.34 -3.60 14.10
N HIS A 80 14.72 -4.78 14.58
CA HIS A 80 14.83 -5.03 16.02
C HIS A 80 15.89 -4.14 16.68
N GLY A 81 17.09 -4.05 16.08
CA GLY A 81 18.17 -3.22 16.61
C GLY A 81 17.82 -1.73 16.67
N ILE A 82 17.02 -1.23 15.72
CA ILE A 82 16.51 0.14 15.74
C ILE A 82 15.60 0.36 16.95
N ASP A 83 14.65 -0.55 17.22
CA ASP A 83 13.75 -0.43 18.37
C ASP A 83 14.52 -0.46 19.70
N ASP A 84 15.53 -1.34 19.83
CA ASP A 84 16.39 -1.40 21.00
C ASP A 84 17.18 -0.10 21.21
N LEU A 85 17.81 0.42 20.15
CA LEU A 85 18.58 1.66 20.21
C LEU A 85 17.69 2.87 20.54
N MET A 86 16.45 2.90 20.06
CA MET A 86 15.50 3.99 20.36
C MET A 86 15.17 4.02 21.85
N VAL A 87 15.02 2.85 22.49
CA VAL A 87 14.80 2.72 23.93
C VAL A 87 16.06 3.07 24.72
N GLN A 88 17.22 2.54 24.33
CA GLN A 88 18.49 2.78 25.02
C GLN A 88 18.89 4.26 25.09
N HIS A 89 18.59 5.00 24.02
CA HIS A 89 18.93 6.43 23.92
C HIS A 89 17.74 7.36 24.24
N ASN A 90 16.62 6.83 24.72
CA ASN A 90 15.39 7.60 25.02
C ASN A 90 14.95 8.51 23.85
N CYS A 91 15.08 8.01 22.62
CA CYS A 91 14.72 8.77 21.43
C CYS A 91 13.19 8.83 21.25
N SER A 92 12.67 10.04 21.02
CA SER A 92 11.31 10.18 20.50
C SER A 92 11.18 9.54 19.12
N LYS A 93 10.04 8.88 18.86
CA LYS A 93 9.70 8.34 17.53
C LYS A 93 9.40 9.46 16.53
N ASP A 94 8.92 10.59 17.01
CA ASP A 94 8.61 11.79 16.24
C ASP A 94 9.77 12.79 16.31
N GLY A 95 10.12 13.39 15.17
CA GLY A 95 11.18 14.40 15.07
C GLY A 95 11.85 14.47 13.69
N PRO A 96 12.76 15.43 13.47
CA PRO A 96 13.39 15.68 12.16
C PRO A 96 14.35 14.56 11.76
N THR A 97 14.13 13.87 10.65
CA THR A 97 15.11 12.89 10.14
C THR A 97 16.25 13.58 9.42
N SER A 98 17.49 13.06 9.51
CA SER A 98 18.60 13.56 8.69
C SER A 98 18.24 13.37 7.22
N GLN A 99 17.88 14.45 6.54
CA GLN A 99 17.57 14.38 5.12
C GLN A 99 18.84 13.90 4.38
N PRO A 100 18.72 12.99 3.41
CA PRO A 100 19.85 12.70 2.54
C PRO A 100 20.20 14.00 1.83
N ARG A 101 21.46 14.46 1.93
CA ARG A 101 21.94 15.71 1.31
C ARG A 101 21.55 15.75 -0.17
N LEU A 102 20.42 16.38 -0.48
CA LEU A 102 20.05 16.75 -1.83
C LEU A 102 20.93 17.95 -2.19
N ARG A 103 21.70 17.80 -3.26
CA ARG A 103 22.54 18.88 -3.82
C ARG A 103 21.70 20.16 -3.96
N THR A 104 22.25 21.25 -3.43
CA THR A 104 21.76 22.61 -3.53
C THR A 104 21.35 22.94 -4.97
N LEU A 105 20.07 23.21 -5.21
CA LEU A 105 19.58 23.98 -6.36
C LEU A 105 19.37 25.43 -5.89
N PRO A 106 19.51 26.44 -6.77
CA PRO A 106 19.53 27.85 -6.40
C PRO A 106 18.17 28.33 -5.88
N PRO A 107 18.10 29.46 -5.17
CA PRO A 107 16.90 29.89 -4.46
C PRO A 107 15.80 30.24 -5.47
N GLY A 108 14.73 29.47 -5.45
CA GLY A 108 13.52 29.70 -6.25
C GLY A 108 12.34 29.09 -5.52
N ASP A 109 11.55 29.98 -4.91
CA ASP A 109 10.25 29.83 -4.26
C ASP A 109 9.90 28.51 -3.58
N SER A 110 9.73 28.65 -2.26
CA SER A 110 9.09 27.72 -1.34
C SER A 110 7.89 26.98 -1.95
N GLN A 111 8.14 25.73 -2.37
CA GLN A 111 7.12 24.70 -2.31
C GLN A 111 7.73 23.49 -1.64
N GLU A 112 7.37 23.37 -0.37
CA GLU A 112 7.70 22.31 0.57
C GLU A 112 7.48 20.94 -0.08
N ARG A 113 8.56 20.32 -0.56
CA ARG A 113 8.51 18.97 -1.11
C ARG A 113 8.59 17.98 0.04
N SER A 114 7.43 17.77 0.68
CA SER A 114 7.26 16.78 1.74
C SER A 114 7.40 15.37 1.14
N ASP A 115 8.57 14.75 1.36
CA ASP A 115 8.87 13.37 0.96
C ASP A 115 8.42 12.38 2.07
N SER A 116 7.15 12.44 2.44
CA SER A 116 6.43 11.37 3.13
C SER A 116 5.34 10.90 2.18
N PRO A 117 4.95 9.61 2.10
CA PRO A 117 3.70 9.27 1.44
C PRO A 117 2.61 9.87 2.31
N GLU A 118 2.31 11.15 2.05
CA GLU A 118 1.14 11.82 2.54
C GLU A 118 0.00 10.83 2.28
N ILE A 119 -0.64 10.38 3.36
CA ILE A 119 -1.93 9.70 3.28
C ILE A 119 -2.69 10.47 2.21
N CYS A 120 -3.06 9.83 1.09
CA CYS A 120 -3.73 10.51 -0.01
C CYS A 120 -5.04 11.08 0.53
N HIS A 121 -4.99 12.30 1.05
CA HIS A 121 -6.12 12.96 1.64
C HIS A 121 -6.92 13.51 0.48
N TYR A 122 -7.84 12.68 -0.01
CA TYR A 122 -8.79 13.06 -1.05
C TYR A 122 -9.40 14.44 -0.77
N GLU A 123 -9.68 14.73 0.51
CA GLU A 123 -10.24 16.00 0.96
C GLU A 123 -9.28 17.20 0.92
N LYS A 124 -7.96 16.98 1.02
CA LYS A 124 -6.97 18.06 0.91
C LYS A 124 -6.64 18.42 -0.53
N SER A 125 -6.95 17.54 -1.48
CA SER A 125 -6.83 17.81 -2.91
C SER A 125 -7.88 18.81 -3.42
N PHE A 126 -8.91 19.12 -2.62
CA PHE A 126 -9.84 20.19 -2.94
C PHE A 126 -9.13 21.54 -2.80
N HIS A 127 -9.06 22.31 -3.89
CA HIS A 127 -8.57 23.68 -3.84
C HIS A 127 -9.40 24.50 -2.84
N LYS A 128 -8.80 25.51 -2.20
CA LYS A 128 -9.44 26.39 -1.19
C LYS A 128 -10.78 27.04 -1.62
N HIS A 129 -11.20 26.90 -2.87
CA HIS A 129 -12.42 27.45 -3.45
C HIS A 129 -13.39 26.40 -4.03
N SER A 130 -13.11 25.11 -3.91
CA SER A 130 -14.07 24.07 -4.35
C SER A 130 -15.08 23.74 -3.25
N ALA A 131 -16.34 23.55 -3.66
CA ALA A 131 -17.39 23.06 -2.78
C ALA A 131 -17.00 21.68 -2.20
N ALA A 132 -17.43 21.40 -0.97
CA ALA A 132 -17.24 20.09 -0.35
C ALA A 132 -17.87 18.98 -1.22
N PRO A 133 -17.25 17.80 -1.32
CA PRO A 133 -17.79 16.71 -2.10
C PRO A 133 -19.11 16.20 -1.49
N ASN A 134 -20.08 15.88 -2.35
CA ASN A 134 -21.27 15.16 -1.93
C ASN A 134 -20.99 13.65 -2.03
N TYR A 135 -20.96 12.97 -0.88
CA TYR A 135 -20.73 11.53 -0.81
C TYR A 135 -22.03 10.74 -1.05
N THR A 136 -21.98 9.77 -1.97
CA THR A 136 -23.07 8.82 -2.23
C THR A 136 -22.66 7.41 -1.78
N HIS A 137 -23.61 6.60 -1.34
CA HIS A 137 -23.34 5.28 -0.78
C HIS A 137 -23.96 4.18 -1.66
N CYS A 138 -23.22 3.10 -1.87
CA CYS A 138 -23.71 1.87 -2.48
C CYS A 138 -23.39 0.71 -1.54
N GLY A 139 -24.28 -0.28 -1.44
CA GLY A 139 -24.11 -1.42 -0.54
C GLY A 139 -24.71 -2.69 -1.11
N LEU A 140 -24.05 -3.81 -0.86
CA LEU A 140 -24.51 -5.15 -1.24
C LEU A 140 -24.46 -6.06 0.00
N PHE A 141 -25.57 -6.69 0.35
CA PHE A 141 -25.68 -7.48 1.57
C PHE A 141 -26.65 -8.65 1.42
N GLY A 142 -26.48 -9.68 2.26
CA GLY A 142 -27.36 -10.86 2.26
C GLY A 142 -27.41 -11.58 0.91
N ASP A 143 -28.62 -11.96 0.50
CA ASP A 143 -28.94 -12.53 -0.81
C ASP A 143 -29.45 -11.46 -1.77
N PRO A 144 -28.71 -11.16 -2.85
CA PRO A 144 -27.98 -9.90 -2.82
C PRO A 144 -28.96 -8.74 -2.88
N HIS A 145 -29.15 -8.11 -1.71
CA HIS A 145 -29.84 -6.85 -1.57
C HIS A 145 -28.86 -5.74 -1.91
N LEU A 146 -29.16 -5.03 -2.98
CA LEU A 146 -28.38 -3.92 -3.49
C LEU A 146 -29.06 -2.62 -3.09
N ARG A 147 -28.35 -1.77 -2.35
CA ARG A 147 -28.63 -0.34 -2.23
C ARG A 147 -27.77 0.38 -3.26
N THR A 148 -28.40 1.01 -4.24
CA THR A 148 -27.68 1.77 -5.29
C THR A 148 -27.26 3.14 -4.78
N PHE A 149 -26.46 3.88 -5.57
CA PHE A 149 -26.06 5.26 -5.28
C PHE A 149 -27.22 6.25 -5.19
N THR A 150 -28.40 5.92 -5.73
CA THR A 150 -29.62 6.73 -5.64
C THR A 150 -30.51 6.32 -4.46
N ASP A 151 -29.99 5.53 -3.52
CA ASP A 151 -30.73 5.00 -2.38
C ASP A 151 -31.92 4.11 -2.74
N THR A 152 -31.93 3.55 -3.95
CA THR A 152 -32.93 2.55 -4.36
C THR A 152 -32.47 1.16 -3.95
N PHE A 153 -33.42 0.36 -3.45
CA PHE A 153 -33.18 -1.00 -3.00
C PHE A 153 -33.67 -2.02 -4.03
N GLN A 154 -32.84 -3.00 -4.35
CA GLN A 154 -33.14 -4.08 -5.27
C GLN A 154 -32.73 -5.40 -4.64
N THR A 155 -33.48 -6.46 -4.94
CA THR A 155 -33.09 -7.84 -4.60
C THR A 155 -32.74 -8.54 -5.90
N CYS A 156 -31.47 -8.85 -6.08
CA CYS A 156 -30.96 -9.40 -7.32
C CYS A 156 -30.69 -10.89 -7.18
N LYS A 157 -30.98 -11.68 -8.22
CA LYS A 157 -30.51 -13.07 -8.30
C LYS A 157 -29.38 -13.14 -9.31
N VAL A 158 -28.16 -12.93 -8.83
CA VAL A 158 -26.96 -12.97 -9.67
C VAL A 158 -26.02 -14.02 -9.12
N GLN A 159 -25.59 -14.94 -9.98
CA GLN A 159 -24.59 -15.96 -9.71
C GLN A 159 -23.36 -15.70 -10.58
N GLY A 160 -22.18 -15.98 -10.05
CA GLY A 160 -20.92 -15.70 -10.73
C GLY A 160 -20.44 -14.27 -10.50
N ALA A 161 -19.46 -13.85 -11.30
CA ALA A 161 -18.81 -12.56 -11.15
C ALA A 161 -19.51 -11.48 -11.99
N TRP A 162 -19.72 -10.30 -11.40
CA TRP A 162 -20.37 -9.16 -12.05
C TRP A 162 -19.85 -7.82 -11.50
N PRO A 163 -19.92 -6.73 -12.30
CA PRO A 163 -19.43 -5.42 -11.87
C PRO A 163 -20.46 -4.72 -10.98
N LEU A 164 -20.07 -4.42 -9.74
CA LEU A 164 -20.85 -3.58 -8.83
C LEU A 164 -20.59 -2.10 -9.10
N ILE A 165 -19.33 -1.74 -9.40
CA ILE A 165 -18.93 -0.40 -9.85
C ILE A 165 -17.99 -0.61 -11.02
N ASP A 166 -18.25 0.05 -12.14
CA ASP A 166 -17.35 0.10 -13.28
C ASP A 166 -17.37 1.51 -13.85
N ASN A 167 -16.39 2.32 -13.47
CA ASN A 167 -16.22 3.68 -13.95
C ASN A 167 -14.74 3.98 -14.20
N ASN A 168 -14.43 5.15 -14.76
CA ASN A 168 -13.07 5.56 -15.14
C ASN A 168 -12.05 5.66 -13.98
N TYR A 169 -12.49 5.53 -12.73
CA TYR A 169 -11.64 5.72 -11.56
C TYR A 169 -11.50 4.45 -10.72
N LEU A 170 -12.58 3.67 -10.63
CA LEU A 170 -12.71 2.53 -9.74
C LEU A 170 -13.51 1.42 -10.43
N ASN A 171 -12.97 0.21 -10.36
CA ASN A 171 -13.67 -1.02 -10.69
C ASN A 171 -13.86 -1.85 -9.41
N VAL A 172 -15.10 -2.24 -9.13
CA VAL A 172 -15.47 -3.16 -8.07
C VAL A 172 -16.21 -4.34 -8.68
N GLN A 173 -15.57 -5.50 -8.67
CA GLN A 173 -16.15 -6.74 -9.14
C GLN A 173 -16.49 -7.65 -7.96
N VAL A 174 -17.72 -8.17 -7.96
CA VAL A 174 -18.21 -9.05 -6.91
C VAL A 174 -18.53 -10.41 -7.51
N THR A 175 -18.34 -11.48 -6.74
CA THR A 175 -18.73 -12.84 -7.13
C THR A 175 -19.73 -13.37 -6.14
N ASN A 176 -20.85 -13.86 -6.64
CA ASN A 176 -21.91 -14.45 -5.83
C ASN A 176 -22.03 -15.95 -6.11
N THR A 177 -22.18 -16.73 -5.05
CA THR A 177 -22.37 -18.18 -5.12
C THR A 177 -23.68 -18.58 -4.46
N PRO A 178 -24.36 -19.65 -4.91
CA PRO A 178 -25.56 -20.14 -4.24
C PRO A 178 -25.27 -20.43 -2.76
N VAL A 179 -26.21 -20.06 -1.88
CA VAL A 179 -26.07 -20.31 -0.44
C VAL A 179 -26.07 -21.81 -0.14
N LEU A 180 -26.84 -22.58 -0.93
CA LEU A 180 -26.89 -24.04 -0.91
C LEU A 180 -26.90 -24.56 -2.35
N PRO A 181 -26.44 -25.81 -2.59
CA PRO A 181 -26.56 -26.44 -3.91
C PRO A 181 -28.01 -26.44 -4.39
N GLY A 182 -28.26 -25.91 -5.60
CA GLY A 182 -29.59 -25.81 -6.19
C GLY A 182 -30.47 -24.67 -5.67
N SER A 183 -30.01 -23.87 -4.71
CA SER A 183 -30.76 -22.72 -4.21
C SER A 183 -30.81 -21.58 -5.23
N SER A 184 -31.94 -20.87 -5.26
CA SER A 184 -32.08 -19.62 -6.01
C SER A 184 -31.45 -18.43 -5.28
N ALA A 185 -31.27 -18.51 -3.97
CA ALA A 185 -30.60 -17.48 -3.18
C ALA A 185 -29.08 -17.61 -3.33
N THR A 186 -28.42 -16.49 -3.63
CA THR A 186 -26.95 -16.39 -3.73
C THR A 186 -26.41 -15.50 -2.62
N ALA A 187 -25.12 -15.56 -2.32
CA ALA A 187 -24.45 -14.66 -1.39
C ALA A 187 -23.09 -14.26 -1.95
N THR A 188 -22.60 -13.07 -1.59
CA THR A 188 -21.29 -12.58 -2.03
C THR A 188 -20.16 -13.36 -1.36
N SER A 189 -19.33 -14.01 -2.17
CA SER A 189 -18.19 -14.82 -1.72
C SER A 189 -16.84 -14.20 -2.01
N LYS A 190 -16.77 -13.24 -2.94
CA LYS A 190 -15.53 -12.51 -3.27
C LYS A 190 -15.82 -11.08 -3.69
N VAL A 191 -14.95 -10.16 -3.28
CA VAL A 191 -14.92 -8.76 -3.71
C VAL A 191 -13.52 -8.45 -4.23
N SER A 192 -13.42 -7.84 -5.42
CA SER A 192 -12.18 -7.43 -6.05
C SER A 192 -12.23 -5.94 -6.36
N LEU A 193 -11.16 -5.21 -5.99
CA LEU A 193 -11.03 -3.78 -6.22
C LEU A 193 -9.90 -3.54 -7.20
N GLY A 194 -10.14 -2.70 -8.21
CA GLY A 194 -9.17 -2.31 -9.22
C GLY A 194 -9.23 -0.82 -9.52
N HIS A 195 -8.11 -0.28 -9.99
CA HIS A 195 -8.09 1.04 -10.60
C HIS A 195 -8.39 0.88 -12.08
N SER A 196 -9.37 1.62 -12.58
CA SER A 196 -9.69 1.67 -14.00
C SER A 196 -8.67 2.56 -14.70
N SER A 197 -8.01 2.03 -15.74
CA SER A 197 -6.98 2.73 -16.51
C SER A 197 -7.58 3.62 -17.60
#